data_AF-A0AAP5QNM6-F1
#
_entry.id   AF-A0AAP5QNM6-F1
#
_cell.length_a   1.000
_cell.length_b   1.000
_cell.length_c   1.000
_cell.angle_alpha   90.00
_cell.angle_beta   90.00
_cell.angle_gamma   90.00
#
_symmetry.space_group_name_H-M   'P 1'
#
loop_
_entity.id
_entity.type
_entity.pdbx_description
1 polymer ?
#
loop_
_entity_poly.entity_id
_entity_poly.type
_entity_poly.pdbx_seq_one_letter_code
_entity_poly.pdbx_strand_id
1 'polypeptide(L)'
;MEGWRISLLNEKEKTIFVDADACPVKEEIMLIASQFSVRVIFVASFEHYQLSRSKDENWVYVDPHKEAADLYIANHVRSGDVVVTQDIGLASLLLNRNIAVLSERGRSYTEDTIDFALMSRHMSGKMRRSGIHSKGPKKLNKEDRNRFVTLLKKILSNDEGISNQNIE
;
A
#
# COMPACT_ATOMS: atom_id res chain seq x y z
N MET A 1 35.61 3.02 29.83
CA MET A 1 35.84 2.30 28.56
C MET A 1 34.61 1.49 28.28
N GLU A 2 33.93 1.85 27.18
CA GLU A 2 33.05 1.05 26.29
C GLU A 2 32.11 0.02 26.96
N GLY A 3 30.80 0.00 26.76
CA GLY A 3 29.93 0.67 25.81
C GLY A 3 28.54 0.04 26.02
N TRP A 4 27.52 0.89 26.09
CA TRP A 4 26.12 0.49 26.17
C TRP A 4 25.64 -0.14 24.85
N ARG A 5 24.59 -0.98 24.96
CA ARG A 5 23.73 -1.51 23.89
C ARG A 5 24.44 -2.60 23.07
N ILE A 6 23.84 -3.75 22.78
CA ILE A 6 22.60 -3.91 22.03
C ILE A 6 22.02 -5.29 22.35
N SER A 7 20.84 -5.33 22.95
CA SER A 7 19.91 -6.44 22.77
C SER A 7 18.49 -5.88 22.68
N LEU A 8 18.30 -4.93 21.77
CA LEU A 8 16.99 -4.66 21.16
C LEU A 8 16.90 -5.54 19.92
N LEU A 9 16.83 -6.85 20.12
CA LEU A 9 16.29 -7.73 19.11
C LEU A 9 14.77 -7.58 19.19
N ASN A 10 14.19 -7.18 18.05
CA ASN A 10 12.78 -7.29 17.68
C ASN A 10 11.89 -6.03 17.79
N GLU A 11 12.36 -4.90 17.25
CA GLU A 11 11.45 -4.04 16.46
C GLU A 11 11.45 -4.62 15.04
N LYS A 12 10.38 -5.33 14.68
CA LYS A 12 10.26 -5.89 13.32
C LYS A 12 10.14 -4.72 12.34
N GLU A 13 11.08 -4.63 11.40
CA GLU A 13 11.10 -3.58 10.39
C GLU A 13 9.78 -3.56 9.61
N LYS A 14 9.12 -2.39 9.65
CA LYS A 14 7.93 -2.08 8.85
C LYS A 14 8.22 -2.32 7.37
N THR A 15 7.26 -2.90 6.66
CA THR A 15 7.33 -3.10 5.21
C THR A 15 6.13 -2.44 4.51
N ILE A 16 6.39 -1.82 3.36
CA ILE A 16 5.35 -1.33 2.44
C ILE A 16 5.08 -2.42 1.40
N PHE A 17 3.90 -3.03 1.43
CA PHE A 17 3.42 -3.90 0.37
C PHE A 17 2.60 -3.10 -0.63
N VAL A 18 2.82 -3.35 -1.92
CA VAL A 18 2.17 -2.63 -3.00
C VAL A 18 1.52 -3.64 -3.94
N ASP A 19 0.21 -3.55 -4.09
CA ASP A 19 -0.49 -4.14 -5.23
C ASP A 19 -0.04 -3.38 -6.49
N ALA A 20 0.86 -4.00 -7.25
CA ALA A 20 1.65 -3.35 -8.27
C ALA A 20 1.08 -3.52 -9.67
N ASP A 21 -0.05 -4.21 -9.83
CA ASP A 21 -0.58 -4.56 -11.14
C ASP A 21 -0.93 -3.30 -11.96
N ALA A 22 -1.55 -2.31 -11.32
CA ALA A 22 -1.90 -1.03 -11.95
C ALA A 22 -1.41 0.21 -11.19
N CYS A 23 -0.45 0.06 -10.26
CA CYS A 23 0.00 1.17 -9.39
C CYS A 23 0.84 2.22 -10.17
N PRO A 24 0.36 3.49 -10.28
CA PRO A 24 1.04 4.56 -11.02
C PRO A 24 2.01 5.41 -10.18
N VAL A 25 2.14 5.11 -8.88
CA VAL A 25 2.93 5.89 -7.89
C VAL A 25 4.15 5.12 -7.37
N LYS A 26 4.67 4.16 -8.14
CA LYS A 26 5.80 3.30 -7.76
C LYS A 26 7.07 4.11 -7.44
N GLU A 27 7.32 5.17 -8.21
CA GLU A 27 8.48 6.05 -8.01
C GLU A 27 8.36 6.84 -6.71
N GLU A 28 7.18 7.41 -6.41
CA GLU A 28 6.94 8.10 -5.14
C GLU A 28 7.09 7.17 -3.94
N ILE A 29 6.60 5.93 -4.05
CA ILE A 29 6.76 4.92 -2.99
C ILE A 29 8.24 4.66 -2.72
N MET A 30 9.04 4.38 -3.75
CA MET A 30 10.47 4.11 -3.58
C MET A 30 11.23 5.29 -2.99
N LEU A 31 10.94 6.51 -3.47
CA LEU A 31 11.57 7.72 -2.96
C LEU A 31 11.27 7.92 -1.47
N ILE A 32 10.00 7.81 -1.08
CA ILE A 32 9.60 8.00 0.32
C ILE A 32 10.16 6.87 1.18
N ALA A 33 10.02 5.62 0.77
CA ALA A 33 10.52 4.47 1.52
C ALA A 33 12.02 4.57 1.82
N SER A 34 12.82 5.06 0.85
CA SER A 34 14.25 5.30 1.05
C SER A 34 14.57 6.37 2.09
N GLN A 35 13.70 7.39 2.25
CA GLN A 35 13.87 8.45 3.25
C GLN A 35 13.64 7.96 4.69
N PHE A 36 12.82 6.92 4.85
CA PHE A 36 12.47 6.32 6.14
C PHE A 36 13.17 4.96 6.36
N SER A 37 14.10 4.57 5.48
CA SER A 37 14.75 3.24 5.53
C SER A 37 13.77 2.06 5.63
N VAL A 38 12.59 2.18 5.00
CA VAL A 38 11.53 1.18 5.03
C VAL A 38 11.61 0.28 3.79
N ARG A 39 11.44 -1.03 3.98
CA ARG A 39 11.43 -2.00 2.88
C ARG A 39 10.17 -1.84 2.03
N VAL A 40 10.30 -2.04 0.71
CA VAL A 40 9.16 -2.08 -0.22
C VAL A 40 9.09 -3.44 -0.90
N ILE A 41 7.88 -4.00 -0.99
CA ILE A 41 7.58 -5.22 -1.74
C ILE A 41 6.45 -4.93 -2.73
N PHE A 42 6.78 -4.89 -4.01
CA PHE A 42 5.83 -4.84 -5.11
C PHE A 42 5.36 -6.25 -5.44
N VAL A 43 4.05 -6.46 -5.46
CA VAL A 43 3.42 -7.73 -5.78
C VAL A 43 2.62 -7.56 -7.07
N ALA A 44 2.96 -8.32 -8.10
CA ALA A 44 2.29 -8.24 -9.40
C ALA A 44 2.07 -9.64 -10.00
N SER A 45 1.03 -9.78 -10.79
CA SER A 45 0.78 -11.00 -11.58
C SER A 45 1.83 -11.17 -12.70
N PHE A 46 2.12 -12.42 -13.08
CA PHE A 46 3.01 -12.72 -14.22
C PHE A 46 2.52 -12.14 -15.56
N GLU A 47 1.22 -11.86 -15.72
CA GLU A 47 0.71 -11.16 -16.91
C GLU A 47 1.24 -9.72 -17.05
N HIS A 48 1.76 -9.14 -15.96
CA HIS A 48 2.40 -7.82 -15.94
C HIS A 48 3.93 -7.91 -15.91
N TYR A 49 4.48 -9.11 -16.13
CA TYR A 49 5.91 -9.35 -16.24
C TYR A 49 6.46 -8.82 -17.58
N GLN A 50 7.19 -7.70 -17.53
CA GLN A 50 8.12 -7.34 -18.59
C GLN A 50 9.43 -8.12 -18.35
N LEU A 51 9.85 -8.93 -19.33
CA LEU A 51 11.04 -9.81 -19.26
C LEU A 51 12.36 -9.15 -18.84
N SER A 52 12.44 -7.81 -18.77
CA SER A 52 13.65 -7.06 -18.44
C SER A 52 13.89 -6.81 -16.95
N ARG A 53 12.95 -7.13 -16.05
CA ARG A 53 13.03 -6.80 -14.59
C ARG A 53 13.32 -7.98 -13.65
N SER A 54 13.81 -9.10 -14.18
CA SER A 54 13.91 -10.40 -13.52
C SER A 54 14.80 -10.51 -12.26
N LYS A 55 15.28 -9.41 -11.68
CA LYS A 55 16.22 -9.43 -10.54
C LYS A 55 16.06 -8.29 -9.51
N ASP A 56 14.98 -7.50 -9.55
CA ASP A 56 14.78 -6.51 -8.49
C ASP A 56 14.31 -7.21 -7.20
N GLU A 57 15.11 -7.15 -6.13
CA GLU A 57 14.83 -7.79 -4.82
C GLU A 57 13.54 -7.32 -4.13
N ASN A 58 12.97 -6.22 -4.63
CA ASN A 58 11.73 -5.63 -4.14
C ASN A 58 10.47 -6.15 -4.87
N TRP A 59 10.60 -7.09 -5.82
CA TRP A 59 9.46 -7.61 -6.58
C TRP A 59 9.15 -9.07 -6.26
N VAL A 60 7.85 -9.33 -6.14
CA VAL A 60 7.26 -10.66 -6.07
C VAL A 60 6.30 -10.80 -7.24
N TYR A 61 6.52 -11.83 -8.04
CA TYR A 61 5.60 -12.20 -9.12
C TYR A 61 4.79 -13.41 -8.70
N VAL A 62 3.47 -13.29 -8.82
CA VAL A 62 2.51 -14.34 -8.48
C VAL A 62 1.83 -14.86 -9.74
N ASP A 63 1.30 -16.08 -9.66
CA ASP A 63 0.53 -16.69 -10.75
C ASP A 63 -0.58 -15.74 -11.23
N PRO A 64 -0.94 -15.77 -12.53
CA PRO A 64 -1.92 -14.85 -13.11
C PRO A 64 -3.37 -15.16 -12.70
N HIS A 65 -3.55 -15.91 -11.62
CA HIS A 65 -4.87 -16.19 -11.11
C HIS A 65 -5.50 -14.91 -10.55
N LYS A 66 -6.81 -14.79 -10.76
CA LYS A 66 -7.61 -13.73 -10.16
C LYS A 66 -7.37 -13.75 -8.64
N GLU A 67 -7.05 -12.58 -8.07
CA GLU A 67 -6.78 -12.36 -6.63
C GLU A 67 -5.44 -12.94 -6.11
N ALA A 68 -4.55 -13.47 -6.96
CA ALA A 68 -3.27 -14.01 -6.50
C ALA A 68 -2.39 -12.99 -5.78
N ALA A 69 -2.34 -11.74 -6.26
CA ALA A 69 -1.59 -10.66 -5.63
C ALA A 69 -2.18 -10.29 -4.26
N ASP A 70 -3.51 -10.18 -4.18
CA ASP A 70 -4.24 -9.90 -2.95
C ASP A 70 -4.00 -10.97 -1.89
N LEU A 71 -4.09 -12.24 -2.28
CA LEU A 71 -3.82 -13.38 -1.40
C LEU A 71 -2.37 -13.39 -0.91
N TYR A 72 -1.40 -13.11 -1.79
CA TYR A 72 -0.01 -13.01 -1.38
C TYR A 72 0.16 -11.90 -0.34
N ILE A 73 -0.33 -10.69 -0.61
CA ILE A 73 -0.24 -9.56 0.31
C ILE A 73 -0.88 -9.95 1.65
N ALA A 74 -2.12 -10.44 1.66
CA ALA A 74 -2.85 -10.79 2.87
C ALA A 74 -2.17 -11.85 3.74
N ASN A 75 -1.39 -12.75 3.13
CA ASN A 75 -0.67 -13.80 3.84
C ASN A 75 0.69 -13.35 4.38
N HIS A 76 1.30 -12.29 3.84
CA HIS A 76 2.66 -11.87 4.20
C HIS A 76 2.73 -10.61 5.05
N VAL A 77 1.70 -9.75 4.98
CA VAL A 77 1.60 -8.54 5.80
C VAL A 77 1.43 -8.86 7.29
N ARG A 78 1.94 -7.95 8.12
CA ARG A 78 1.94 -8.04 9.58
C ARG A 78 1.46 -6.72 10.18
N SER A 79 1.06 -6.76 11.45
CA SER A 79 0.74 -5.54 12.21
C SER A 79 1.90 -4.55 12.13
N GLY A 80 1.60 -3.28 11.84
CA GLY A 80 2.57 -2.21 11.61
C GLY A 80 2.99 -2.02 10.14
N ASP A 81 2.69 -2.98 9.25
CA ASP A 81 2.97 -2.80 7.83
C ASP A 81 2.03 -1.77 7.17
N VAL A 82 2.42 -1.34 5.98
CA VAL A 82 1.65 -0.44 5.14
C VAL A 82 1.28 -1.16 3.84
N VAL A 83 0.02 -1.05 3.42
CA VAL A 83 -0.44 -1.64 2.15
C VAL A 83 -1.00 -0.56 1.23
N VAL A 84 -0.43 -0.48 0.03
CA VAL A 84 -0.94 0.37 -1.05
C VAL A 84 -1.76 -0.48 -2.02
N THR A 85 -3.07 -0.25 -2.10
CA THR A 85 -3.98 -0.96 -3.02
C THR A 85 -5.18 -0.11 -3.45
N GLN A 86 -5.75 -0.41 -4.62
CA GLN A 86 -7.08 0.09 -5.04
C GLN A 86 -8.20 -0.91 -4.74
N ASP A 87 -7.88 -2.17 -4.40
CA ASP A 87 -8.88 -3.17 -4.15
C ASP A 87 -9.50 -2.97 -2.75
N ILE A 88 -10.79 -2.63 -2.75
CA ILE A 88 -11.56 -2.37 -1.53
C ILE A 88 -11.76 -3.67 -0.72
N GLY A 89 -11.82 -4.82 -1.39
CA GLY A 89 -11.90 -6.13 -0.73
C GLY A 89 -10.60 -6.46 0.00
N LEU A 90 -9.45 -6.29 -0.66
CA LEU A 90 -8.15 -6.44 0.00
C LEU A 90 -8.03 -5.44 1.16
N ALA A 91 -8.38 -4.17 0.94
CA ALA A 91 -8.33 -3.17 2.01
C ALA A 91 -9.17 -3.59 3.21
N SER A 92 -10.42 -4.02 2.98
CA SER A 92 -11.33 -4.49 4.04
C SER A 92 -10.77 -5.67 4.83
N LEU A 93 -10.11 -6.61 4.17
CA LEU A 93 -9.51 -7.79 4.82
C LEU A 93 -8.40 -7.42 5.81
N LEU A 94 -7.72 -6.29 5.59
CA LEU A 94 -6.50 -5.91 6.31
C LEU A 94 -6.75 -4.96 7.49
N LEU A 95 -7.86 -4.21 7.51
CA LEU A 95 -8.09 -3.17 8.52
C LEU A 95 -8.05 -3.69 9.96
N ASN A 96 -8.60 -4.89 10.20
CA ASN A 96 -8.65 -5.50 11.54
C ASN A 96 -7.30 -6.04 12.05
N ARG A 97 -6.19 -5.82 11.32
CA ARG A 97 -4.86 -6.38 11.62
C ARG A 97 -3.83 -5.33 12.06
N ASN A 98 -4.27 -4.11 12.39
CA ASN A 98 -3.39 -2.98 12.70
C ASN A 98 -2.39 -2.70 11.55
N ILE A 99 -2.91 -2.66 10.33
CA ILE A 99 -2.17 -2.40 9.09
C ILE A 99 -2.68 -1.08 8.52
N ALA A 100 -1.78 -0.18 8.15
CA ALA A 100 -2.18 1.06 7.48
C ALA A 100 -2.45 0.76 6.00
N VAL A 101 -3.69 0.93 5.54
CA VAL A 101 -4.04 0.69 4.14
C VAL A 101 -4.39 1.99 3.47
N LEU A 102 -3.79 2.26 2.32
CA LEU A 102 -4.04 3.47 1.53
C LEU A 102 -4.12 3.18 0.03
N SER A 103 -4.81 4.07 -0.68
CA SER A 103 -4.90 4.05 -2.14
C SER A 103 -3.84 4.96 -2.77
N GLU A 104 -3.45 4.67 -4.02
CA GLU A 104 -2.57 5.50 -4.86
C GLU A 104 -3.09 6.94 -5.08
N ARG A 105 -4.35 7.22 -4.72
CA ARG A 105 -5.00 8.54 -4.79
C ARG A 105 -4.88 9.33 -3.48
N GLY A 106 -4.14 8.81 -2.49
CA GLY A 106 -3.94 9.45 -1.21
C GLY A 106 -5.16 9.43 -0.30
N ARG A 107 -5.89 8.31 -0.31
CA ARG A 107 -6.98 8.03 0.65
C ARG A 107 -6.56 6.90 1.57
N SER A 108 -6.69 7.09 2.88
CA SER A 108 -6.61 5.99 3.84
C SER A 108 -7.92 5.23 3.84
N TYR A 109 -7.85 3.91 3.95
CA TYR A 109 -8.99 3.10 4.33
C TYR A 109 -9.00 2.97 5.86
N THR A 110 -10.18 3.00 6.44
CA THR A 110 -10.44 2.88 7.88
C THR A 110 -11.73 2.08 8.07
N GLU A 111 -11.96 1.54 9.26
CA GLU A 111 -13.23 0.85 9.59
C GLU A 111 -14.44 1.76 9.30
N ASP A 112 -14.36 3.04 9.63
CA ASP A 112 -15.45 4.00 9.38
C ASP A 112 -15.71 4.27 7.88
N THR A 113 -14.71 4.10 7.02
CA THR A 113 -14.81 4.46 5.58
C THR A 113 -15.02 3.25 4.67
N ILE A 114 -14.67 2.04 5.15
CA ILE A 114 -14.65 0.85 4.31
C ILE A 114 -16.05 0.35 3.95
N ASP A 115 -17.01 0.44 4.86
CA ASP A 115 -18.39 0.01 4.61
C ASP A 115 -19.03 0.83 3.49
N PHE A 116 -18.82 2.14 3.52
CA PHE A 116 -19.27 3.03 2.44
C PHE A 116 -18.58 2.69 1.11
N ALA A 117 -17.27 2.42 1.13
CA ALA A 117 -16.53 2.03 -0.06
C ALA A 117 -17.04 0.70 -0.65
N LEU A 118 -17.31 -0.30 0.19
CA LEU A 118 -17.89 -1.59 -0.20
C LEU A 118 -19.29 -1.42 -0.78
N MET A 119 -20.14 -0.62 -0.15
CA MET A 119 -21.49 -0.31 -0.64
C MET A 119 -21.42 0.38 -2.01
N SER A 120 -20.55 1.38 -2.17
CA SER A 120 -20.35 2.07 -3.46
C SER A 120 -19.86 1.10 -4.55
N ARG A 121 -18.96 0.18 -4.22
CA ARG A 121 -18.51 -0.89 -5.14
C ARG A 121 -19.66 -1.81 -5.52
N HIS A 122 -20.48 -2.24 -4.57
CA HIS A 122 -21.64 -3.08 -4.81
C HIS A 122 -22.65 -2.40 -5.75
N MET A 123 -23.00 -1.15 -5.46
CA MET A 123 -23.93 -0.35 -6.27
C MET A 123 -23.40 -0.15 -7.69
N SER A 124 -22.12 0.19 -7.83
CA SER A 124 -21.45 0.31 -9.14
C SER A 124 -21.48 -1.02 -9.91
N GLY A 125 -21.31 -2.15 -9.23
CA GLY A 125 -21.44 -3.48 -9.81
C GLY A 125 -22.87 -3.80 -10.27
N LYS A 126 -23.88 -3.42 -9.48
CA LYS A 126 -25.30 -3.57 -9.84
C LYS A 126 -25.66 -2.75 -11.08
N MET A 127 -25.16 -1.51 -11.17
CA MET A 127 -25.35 -0.65 -12.35
C MET A 127 -24.76 -1.29 -13.61
N ARG A 128 -23.51 -1.79 -13.54
CA ARG A 128 -22.88 -2.48 -14.68
C ARG A 128 -23.67 -3.70 -15.15
N ARG A 129 -24.14 -4.55 -14.22
CA ARG A 129 -24.99 -5.72 -14.55
C ARG A 129 -26.32 -5.32 -15.19
N SER A 130 -26.79 -4.12 -14.91
CA SER A 130 -28.01 -3.55 -15.50
C SER A 130 -27.74 -2.82 -16.84
N GLY A 131 -26.53 -2.95 -17.40
CA GLY A 131 -26.13 -2.32 -18.66
C GLY A 131 -25.71 -0.85 -18.52
N ILE A 132 -25.68 -0.28 -17.32
CA ILE A 132 -25.27 1.10 -17.07
C ILE A 132 -23.77 1.12 -16.77
N HIS A 133 -22.99 1.56 -17.75
CA HIS A 133 -21.54 1.71 -17.62
C HIS A 133 -21.18 3.17 -17.28
N SER A 134 -20.57 3.39 -16.11
CA SER A 134 -19.93 4.66 -15.82
C SER A 134 -18.62 4.78 -16.60
N LYS A 135 -18.14 6.01 -16.80
CA LYS A 135 -16.74 6.22 -17.21
C LYS A 135 -15.82 5.57 -16.18
N GLY A 136 -14.69 5.03 -16.66
CA GLY A 136 -13.67 4.45 -15.78
C GLY A 136 -13.09 5.45 -14.78
N PRO A 137 -12.24 5.01 -13.86
CA PRO A 137 -11.59 5.89 -12.90
C PRO A 137 -10.89 7.04 -13.64
N LYS A 138 -11.02 8.27 -13.13
CA LYS A 138 -10.28 9.41 -13.68
C LYS A 138 -8.78 9.12 -13.59
N LYS A 139 -8.03 9.57 -14.61
CA LYS A 139 -6.57 9.53 -14.59
C LYS A 139 -6.05 10.22 -13.34
N LEU A 140 -5.05 9.62 -12.70
CA LEU A 140 -4.38 10.20 -11.54
C LEU A 140 -3.84 11.58 -11.89
N ASN A 141 -4.15 12.59 -11.07
CA ASN A 141 -3.68 13.95 -11.27
C ASN A 141 -2.58 14.33 -10.25
N LYS A 142 -2.03 15.54 -10.39
CA LYS A 142 -0.96 16.04 -9.50
C LYS A 142 -1.42 16.18 -8.04
N GLU A 143 -2.68 16.56 -7.83
CA GLU A 143 -3.26 16.72 -6.50
C GLU A 143 -3.41 15.37 -5.79
N ASP A 144 -3.83 14.33 -6.51
CA ASP A 144 -3.88 12.96 -6.02
C ASP A 144 -2.49 12.46 -5.59
N ARG A 145 -1.46 12.70 -6.42
CA ARG A 145 -0.07 12.35 -6.10
C ARG A 145 0.42 13.09 -4.87
N ASN A 146 0.16 14.38 -4.75
CA ASN A 146 0.53 15.17 -3.58
C ASN A 146 -0.14 14.67 -2.30
N ARG A 147 -1.44 14.32 -2.36
CA ARG A 147 -2.15 13.68 -1.25
C ARG A 147 -1.51 12.35 -0.87
N PHE A 148 -1.19 11.51 -1.85
CA PHE A 148 -0.54 10.22 -1.63
C PHE A 148 0.80 10.38 -0.91
N VAL A 149 1.68 11.25 -1.42
CA VAL A 149 2.99 11.55 -0.81
C VAL A 149 2.82 12.04 0.63
N THR A 150 1.91 12.99 0.85
CA THR A 150 1.66 13.56 2.18
C THR A 150 1.17 12.50 3.16
N LEU A 151 0.21 11.67 2.74
CA LEU A 151 -0.36 10.63 3.56
C LEU A 151 0.66 9.53 3.88
N LEU A 152 1.41 9.05 2.89
CA LEU A 152 2.41 8.02 3.10
C LEU A 152 3.51 8.51 4.05
N LYS A 153 4.02 9.73 3.87
CA LYS A 153 4.98 10.32 4.80
C LYS A 153 4.43 10.39 6.22
N LYS A 154 3.19 10.86 6.39
CA LYS A 154 2.54 10.91 7.71
C LYS A 154 2.45 9.54 8.38
N ILE A 155 2.08 8.51 7.64
CA ILE A 155 1.98 7.13 8.14
C ILE A 155 3.35 6.61 8.59
N LEU A 156 4.42 6.91 7.85
CA LEU A 156 5.76 6.49 8.20
C LEU A 156 6.32 7.29 9.39
N SER A 157 6.14 8.62 9.42
CA SER A 157 6.62 9.48 10.51
C SER A 157 5.94 9.24 11.85
N ASN A 158 4.64 8.90 11.87
CA ASN A 158 3.90 8.69 13.11
C ASN A 158 4.35 7.44 13.89
N ASP A 159 4.95 6.47 13.21
CA ASP A 159 5.43 5.22 13.81
C ASP A 159 6.90 5.24 14.18
N GLU A 160 7.69 6.14 13.58
CA GLU A 160 9.10 6.32 13.96
C GLU A 160 9.29 7.02 15.31
N GLY A 161 8.19 7.42 15.98
CA GLY A 161 8.26 8.11 17.26
C GLY A 161 9.23 9.27 17.19
N ILE A 162 8.87 10.34 16.46
CA ILE A 162 9.71 11.53 16.32
C ILE A 162 10.31 11.90 17.67
N SER A 163 11.60 11.60 17.82
CA SER A 163 12.45 12.18 18.83
C SER A 163 12.38 13.69 18.61
N ASN A 164 11.74 14.38 19.55
CA ASN A 164 11.77 15.84 19.63
C ASN A 164 13.21 16.33 19.48
N GLN A 165 13.57 16.85 18.31
CA GLN A 165 14.62 17.85 18.16
C GLN A 165 14.24 18.85 17.05
N ASN A 166 13.74 19.99 17.52
CA ASN A 166 14.00 21.34 17.02
C ASN A 166 13.67 21.66 15.56
N ILE A 167 12.52 22.32 15.36
CA ILE A 167 12.39 23.38 14.37
C ILE A 167 12.36 24.69 15.18
N GLU A 168 13.49 25.38 15.22
CA GLU A 168 13.55 26.85 15.38
C GLU A 168 13.38 27.49 13.99
#